data_AF-A0A8C9CE36-F1
#
_entry.id   AF-A0A8C9CE36-F1
#
_cell.length_a   1.000
_cell.length_b   1.000
_cell.length_c   1.000
_cell.angle_alpha   90.00
_cell.angle_beta   90.00
_cell.angle_gamma   90.00
#
_symmetry.space_group_name_H-M   'P 1'
#
loop_
_entity.id
_entity.type
_entity.pdbx_description
1 polymer ?
#
loop_
_entity_poly.entity_id
_entity_poly.type
_entity_poly.pdbx_seq_one_letter_code
_entity_poly.pdbx_strand_id
1 'polypeptide(L)' 'MRLSKMKKHVSRASGSSLCAKCVSDRIKHALLIEEKKIVEKILKAKAQSQKAKLKMKLSGLPRWCSG' A
#
# COMPACT_ATOMS: atom_id res chain seq x y z
N MET A 1 -36.09 -0.78 -26.35
CA MET A 1 -35.69 0.50 -27.00
C MET A 1 -34.27 0.36 -27.58
N ARG A 2 -34.05 0.64 -28.87
CA ARG A 2 -32.68 0.71 -29.44
C ARG A 2 -32.14 2.13 -29.32
N LEU A 3 -31.09 2.31 -28.52
CA LEU A 3 -30.34 3.58 -28.41
C LEU A 3 -28.97 3.45 -29.08
N SER A 4 -28.52 4.53 -29.73
CA SER A 4 -27.20 4.60 -30.37
C SER A 4 -26.06 4.50 -29.34
N LYS A 5 -24.90 4.01 -29.77
CA LYS A 5 -23.75 3.71 -28.87
C LYS A 5 -23.27 4.93 -28.09
N MET A 6 -23.29 6.12 -28.71
CA MET A 6 -22.90 7.36 -28.05
C MET A 6 -23.84 7.80 -26.92
N LYS A 7 -25.12 7.41 -26.97
CA LYS A 7 -26.10 7.73 -25.91
C LYS A 7 -25.99 6.82 -24.68
N LYS A 8 -25.25 5.70 -24.78
CA LYS A 8 -25.10 4.71 -23.71
C LYS A 8 -23.78 4.80 -22.96
N HIS A 9 -22.77 5.44 -23.56
CA HIS A 9 -21.41 5.48 -23.03
C HIS A 9 -20.99 6.90 -22.71
N VAL A 10 -20.21 7.04 -21.64
CA VAL A 10 -19.49 8.27 -21.32
C VAL A 10 -18.00 8.00 -21.51
N SER A 11 -17.29 8.93 -22.16
CA SER A 11 -15.85 8.86 -22.39
C SER A 11 -15.07 9.15 -21.10
N ARG A 12 -15.04 8.18 -20.18
CA ARG A 12 -14.18 8.17 -18.97
C ARG A 12 -13.92 6.72 -18.53
N ALA A 13 -12.92 6.49 -17.67
CA ALA A 13 -12.68 5.16 -17.10
C ALA A 13 -13.93 4.64 -16.36
N SER A 14 -14.37 3.40 -16.66
CA SER A 14 -15.63 2.80 -16.15
C SER A 14 -16.88 3.67 -16.40
N GLY A 15 -16.98 4.21 -17.63
CA GLY A 15 -17.80 5.38 -17.94
C GLY A 15 -19.31 5.33 -17.68
N SER A 16 -20.04 4.33 -18.16
CA SER A 16 -21.51 4.31 -18.05
C SER A 16 -22.03 3.63 -16.77
N SER A 17 -21.18 2.90 -16.06
CA SER A 17 -21.57 2.13 -14.88
C SER A 17 -21.34 2.88 -13.57
N LEU A 18 -20.42 3.87 -13.55
CA LEU A 18 -20.05 4.58 -12.33
C LEU A 18 -20.06 6.10 -12.48
N CYS A 19 -20.47 6.76 -11.39
CA CYS A 19 -20.45 8.20 -11.27
C CYS A 19 -19.00 8.74 -11.17
N ALA A 20 -18.76 10.00 -11.57
CA ALA A 20 -17.41 10.58 -11.54
C ALA A 20 -16.80 10.57 -10.12
N LYS A 21 -17.62 10.89 -9.10
CA LYS A 21 -17.21 10.82 -7.69
C LYS A 21 -16.77 9.42 -7.28
N CYS A 22 -17.55 8.41 -7.67
CA CYS A 22 -17.32 7.00 -7.42
C CYS A 22 -15.98 6.53 -8.02
N VAL A 23 -15.64 6.99 -9.22
CA VAL A 23 -14.36 6.69 -9.89
C VAL A 23 -13.20 7.34 -9.13
N SER A 24 -13.34 8.61 -8.76
CA SER A 24 -12.31 9.33 -7.98
C SER A 24 -12.05 8.69 -6.62
N ASP A 25 -13.11 8.29 -5.90
CA ASP A 25 -12.97 7.66 -4.58
C ASP A 25 -12.28 6.30 -4.68
N ARG A 26 -12.59 5.50 -5.71
CA ARG A 26 -11.90 4.23 -5.99
C ARG A 26 -10.42 4.43 -6.29
N ILE A 27 -10.07 5.44 -7.08
CA ILE A 27 -8.68 5.77 -7.40
C ILE A 27 -7.93 6.14 -6.10
N LYS A 28 -8.49 7.05 -5.30
CA LYS A 28 -7.89 7.47 -4.03
C LYS A 28 -7.71 6.30 -3.07
N HIS A 29 -8.74 5.47 -2.90
CA HIS A 29 -8.67 4.29 -2.02
C HIS A 29 -7.58 3.31 -2.48
N ALA A 30 -7.49 3.02 -3.78
CA ALA A 30 -6.44 2.14 -4.30
C ALA A 30 -5.04 2.71 -4.03
N LEU A 31 -4.84 4.00 -4.26
CA LEU A 31 -3.55 4.67 -3.99
C LEU A 31 -3.17 4.57 -2.51
N LEU A 32 -4.07 4.95 -1.59
CA LEU A 32 -3.80 4.90 -0.15
C LEU A 32 -3.51 3.49 0.36
N ILE A 33 -4.17 2.47 -0.20
CA ILE A 33 -3.92 1.07 0.15
C ILE A 33 -2.52 0.64 -0.29
N GLU A 34 -2.11 0.97 -1.52
CA GLU A 34 -0.78 0.64 -2.02
C GLU A 34 0.32 1.39 -1.26
N GLU A 35 0.12 2.67 -0.95
CA GLU A 35 1.03 3.45 -0.11
C GLU A 35 1.19 2.82 1.28
N LYS A 36 0.08 2.46 1.94
CA LYS A 36 0.10 1.82 3.25
C LYS A 36 0.86 0.48 3.21
N LYS A 37 0.64 -0.34 2.17
CA LYS A 37 1.38 -1.61 1.99
C LYS A 37 2.89 -1.38 1.88
N ILE A 38 3.32 -0.35 1.16
CA ILE A 38 4.75 -0.01 1.02
C ILE A 38 5.31 0.44 2.37
N VAL A 39 4.61 1.32 3.09
CA VAL A 39 5.01 1.79 4.42
C VAL A 39 5.16 0.61 5.39
N GLU A 40 4.20 -0.31 5.42
CA GLU A 40 4.28 -1.50 6.27
C GLU A 40 5.49 -2.39 5.94
N LYS A 41 5.81 -2.59 4.66
CA LYS A 41 6.99 -3.35 4.24
C LYS A 41 8.29 -2.66 4.71
N ILE A 42 8.37 -1.34 4.57
CA ILE A 42 9.53 -0.56 5.00
C ILE A 42 9.70 -0.64 6.52
N LEU A 43 8.63 -0.50 7.29
CA LEU A 43 8.66 -0.59 8.75
C LEU A 43 9.15 -1.96 9.23
N LYS A 44 8.65 -3.04 8.61
CA LYS A 44 9.09 -4.41 8.92
C LYS A 44 10.58 -4.62 8.61
N ALA A 45 11.06 -4.13 7.46
CA ALA A 45 12.47 -4.20 7.09
C ALA A 45 13.38 -3.40 8.05
N LYS A 46 12.94 -2.20 8.46
CA LYS A 46 13.65 -1.39 9.46
C LYS A 46 13.71 -2.10 10.82
N ALA A 47 12.61 -2.69 11.29
CA ALA A 47 12.59 -3.43 12.54
C ALA A 47 13.52 -4.66 12.52
N GLN A 48 13.55 -5.41 11.40
CA GLN A 48 14.45 -6.55 11.23
C GLN A 48 15.93 -6.13 11.24
N SER A 49 16.29 -5.07 10.51
CA SER A 49 17.67 -4.57 10.49
C SER A 49 18.13 -4.05 11.87
N GLN A 50 17.23 -3.42 12.65
CA GLN A 50 17.53 -3.03 14.03
C GLN A 50 17.76 -4.25 14.94
N LYS A 51 16.93 -5.29 14.83
CA LYS A 51 17.13 -6.55 15.58
C LYS A 51 18.46 -7.21 15.22
N ALA A 52 18.84 -7.23 13.94
CA ALA A 52 20.12 -7.75 13.50
C ALA A 52 21.30 -6.95 14.08
N LYS A 53 21.23 -5.62 14.08
CA LYS A 53 22.24 -4.75 14.71
C LYS A 53 22.36 -5.00 16.21
N LEU A 54 21.23 -5.12 16.92
CA LEU A 54 21.20 -5.46 18.35
C LEU A 54 21.82 -6.83 18.61
N LYS A 55 21.47 -7.84 17.81
CA LYS A 55 22.03 -9.19 17.91
C LYS A 55 23.55 -9.19 17.67
N MET A 56 24.04 -8.43 16.69
CA MET A 56 25.48 -8.28 16.47
C MET A 56 26.19 -7.59 17.64
N LYS A 57 25.57 -6.56 18.24
CA LYS A 57 26.10 -5.93 19.46
C LYS A 57 26.17 -6.95 20.61
N LEU A 58 25.09 -7.67 20.86
CA LEU A 58 24.99 -8.71 21.89
C LEU A 58 25.99 -9.85 21.69
N SER A 59 26.24 -10.30 20.47
CA SER A 59 27.26 -11.33 20.19
C SER A 59 28.70 -10.85 20.42
N GLY A 60 28.92 -9.54 20.47
CA GLY A 60 30.21 -8.94 20.83
C GLY A 60 30.37 -8.61 22.31
N LEU A 61 29.34 -8.82 23.14
CA LEU A 61 29.42 -8.56 24.58
C LEU A 61 30.11 -9.72 25.32
N PRO A 62 30.98 -9.42 26.32
CA PRO A 62 31.61 -10.45 27.14
C PRO A 62 30.56 -11.36 27.82
N ARG A 63 30.87 -12.66 27.93
CA ARG A 63 29.97 -13.69 28.50
C ARG A 63 29.45 -13.37 29.91
N TRP A 64 30.18 -12.55 30.67
CA TRP A 64 29.80 -12.09 32.01
C TRP A 64 28.67 -11.05 32.04
N CYS A 65 28.34 -10.38 30.92
CA CYS A 65 27.30 -9.35 30.87
C CYS A 65 25.89 -9.88 30.55
N SER A 66 25.69 -11.19 30.40
CA SER A 66 24.42 -11.80 29.94
C SER A 66 23.60 -12.47 31.07
N GLY A 67 23.79 -12.02 32.31
CA GLY A 67 23.11 -12.53 33.51
C GLY A 67 21.61 -12.26 33.52
#